data_AF-Q1GIK1-F1
#
_entry.id   AF-Q1GIK1-F1
#
_cell.length_a   1.000
_cell.length_b   1.000
_cell.length_c   1.000
_cell.angle_alpha   90.00
_cell.angle_beta   90.00
_cell.angle_gamma   90.00
#
_symmetry.space_group_name_H-M   'P 1'
#
loop_
_entity.id
_entity.type
_entity.pdbx_description
1 polymer ?
#
loop_
_entity_poly.entity_id
_entity_poly.type
_entity_poly.pdbx_seq_one_letter_code
_entity_poly.pdbx_strand_id
1 'polypeptide(L)'
;MYYRARWENGCLRLLSNQGPELTDGELVTVSIDRDRSGKSHRHQFAWIKDAWASLPEAVMHMPWAETPEALRKHALIATGFSQVYTLDCGANATARRVKEALLAAEVKAHGYALGQVQGPVVRVWTPESQSVRAMGGDRFKESKNAILDWVSAQIGVAPEDLGKQAA
;
A
#
# COMPACT_ATOMS: atom_id res chain seq x y z
N MET A 1 16.30 12.81 -14.96
CA MET A 1 17.05 11.64 -15.48
C MET A 1 17.85 11.05 -14.33
N TYR A 2 17.90 9.73 -14.16
CA TYR A 2 18.63 9.09 -13.07
C TYR A 2 19.89 8.42 -13.63
N TYR A 3 21.05 8.77 -13.08
CA TYR A 3 22.31 8.15 -13.44
C TYR A 3 22.74 7.18 -12.35
N ARG A 4 23.15 5.97 -12.73
CA ARG A 4 23.78 5.04 -11.78
C ARG A 4 25.16 5.57 -11.46
N ALA A 5 25.54 5.55 -10.20
CA ALA A 5 26.86 5.97 -9.76
C ALA A 5 27.38 5.03 -8.67
N ARG A 6 28.70 4.93 -8.57
CA ARG A 6 29.41 4.19 -7.53
C ARG A 6 30.22 5.16 -6.70
N TRP A 7 30.16 5.01 -5.39
CA TRP A 7 31.12 5.64 -4.50
C TRP A 7 32.38 4.77 -4.44
N GLU A 8 33.51 5.31 -4.85
CA GLU A 8 34.80 4.60 -4.89
C GLU A 8 35.92 5.59 -4.57
N ASN A 9 36.74 5.27 -3.56
CA ASN A 9 37.92 6.05 -3.17
C ASN A 9 37.65 7.54 -2.90
N GLY A 10 36.52 7.88 -2.30
CA GLY A 10 36.18 9.28 -1.99
C GLY A 10 35.56 10.06 -3.16
N CYS A 11 35.30 9.39 -4.29
CA CYS A 11 34.71 10.00 -5.48
C CYS A 11 33.41 9.29 -5.87
N LEU A 12 32.43 10.08 -6.35
CA LEU A 12 31.21 9.55 -6.95
C LEU A 12 31.44 9.38 -8.46
N ARG A 13 31.52 8.14 -8.93
CA ARG A 13 31.76 7.80 -10.34
C ARG A 13 30.48 7.39 -11.03
N LEU A 14 30.08 8.11 -12.08
CA LEU A 14 28.94 7.71 -12.91
C LEU A 14 29.24 6.39 -13.65
N LEU A 15 28.29 5.47 -13.60
CA LEU A 15 28.29 4.17 -14.27
C LEU A 15 27.23 4.18 -15.38
N SER A 16 27.42 5.03 -16.39
CA SER A 16 26.54 5.13 -17.55
C SER A 16 27.36 5.27 -18.83
N ASN A 17 26.93 4.59 -19.89
CA ASN A 17 27.55 4.71 -21.22
C ASN A 17 27.17 6.03 -21.90
N GLN A 18 26.07 6.66 -21.47
CA GLN A 18 25.70 8.01 -21.84
C GLN A 18 25.65 8.86 -20.57
N GLY A 19 26.65 9.73 -20.41
CA GLY A 19 26.72 10.68 -19.32
C GLY A 19 25.77 11.87 -19.54
N PRO A 20 25.49 12.66 -18.49
CA PRO A 20 24.84 13.95 -18.66
C PRO A 20 25.71 14.88 -19.53
N GLU A 21 25.07 15.78 -20.26
CA GLU A 21 25.73 16.87 -20.97
C GLU A 21 26.23 17.92 -19.96
N LEU A 22 27.43 17.68 -19.41
CA LEU A 22 28.10 18.58 -18.48
C LEU A 22 29.37 19.12 -19.13
N THR A 23 29.70 20.36 -18.81
CA THR A 23 30.94 21.00 -19.25
C THR A 23 32.07 20.76 -18.24
N ASP A 24 33.32 20.76 -18.71
CA ASP A 24 34.47 20.58 -17.83
C ASP A 24 34.55 21.72 -16.80
N GLY A 25 34.69 21.36 -15.52
CA GLY A 25 34.68 22.30 -14.41
C GLY A 25 33.30 22.79 -13.93
N GLU A 26 32.20 22.29 -14.49
CA GLU A 26 30.85 22.67 -14.09
C GLU A 26 30.53 22.24 -12.64
N LEU A 27 30.13 23.21 -11.80
CA LEU A 27 29.66 22.94 -10.44
C LEU A 27 28.23 22.43 -10.47
N VAL A 28 28.07 21.14 -10.21
CA VAL A 28 26.75 20.49 -10.11
C VAL A 28 26.39 20.17 -8.68
N THR A 29 25.13 20.41 -8.31
CA THR A 29 24.59 19.99 -7.03
C THR A 29 24.11 18.54 -7.13
N VAL A 30 24.70 17.66 -6.33
CA VAL A 30 24.34 16.24 -6.27
C VAL A 30 23.58 15.96 -4.98
N SER A 31 22.32 15.52 -5.09
CA SER A 31 21.56 14.99 -3.95
C SER A 31 21.68 13.47 -3.91
N ILE A 32 22.19 12.94 -2.79
CA ILE A 32 22.21 11.49 -2.55
C ILE A 32 20.88 11.11 -1.91
N ASP A 33 19.94 10.71 -2.75
CA ASP A 33 18.66 10.19 -2.27
C ASP A 33 18.85 8.77 -1.74
N ARG A 34 19.03 8.66 -0.41
CA ARG A 34 19.04 7.37 0.31
C ARG A 34 17.62 6.88 0.63
N ASP A 35 16.62 7.70 0.33
CA ASP A 35 15.26 7.49 0.75
C ASP A 35 14.43 6.99 -0.44
N ARG A 36 14.37 5.66 -0.60
CA ARG A 36 13.46 5.02 -1.58
C ARG A 36 11.99 5.45 -1.40
N SER A 37 11.61 6.08 -0.28
CA SER A 37 10.23 6.24 0.17
C SER A 37 9.34 7.04 -0.77
N GLY A 38 9.78 8.19 -1.29
CA GLY A 38 8.95 9.05 -2.15
C GLY A 38 8.62 8.44 -3.52
N LYS A 39 9.63 7.88 -4.19
CA LYS A 39 9.44 7.14 -5.46
C LYS A 39 8.66 5.84 -5.22
N SER A 40 8.90 5.18 -4.09
CA SER A 40 8.21 3.95 -3.67
C SER A 40 6.71 4.14 -3.47
N HIS A 41 6.28 5.26 -2.86
CA HIS A 41 4.85 5.55 -2.64
C HIS A 41 4.09 5.83 -3.93
N ARG A 42 4.62 6.71 -4.80
CA ARG A 42 3.97 7.00 -6.10
C ARG A 42 3.94 5.75 -6.98
N HIS A 43 5.02 4.96 -6.95
CA HIS A 43 5.08 3.69 -7.65
C HIS A 43 4.08 2.68 -7.08
N GLN A 44 3.89 2.62 -5.77
CA GLN A 44 2.92 1.74 -5.14
C GLN A 44 1.48 2.10 -5.55
N PHE A 45 1.09 3.37 -5.51
CA PHE A 45 -0.27 3.76 -5.91
C PHE A 45 -0.52 3.55 -7.41
N ALA A 46 0.47 3.81 -8.26
CA ALA A 46 0.40 3.50 -9.67
C ALA A 46 0.23 1.98 -9.88
N TRP A 47 1.07 1.17 -9.23
CA TRP A 47 0.99 -0.28 -9.31
C TRP A 47 -0.36 -0.82 -8.83
N ILE A 48 -0.90 -0.30 -7.72
CA ILE A 48 -2.22 -0.73 -7.22
C ILE A 48 -3.33 -0.38 -8.20
N LYS A 49 -3.24 0.77 -8.86
CA LYS A 49 -4.20 1.16 -9.89
C LYS A 49 -4.15 0.21 -11.09
N ASP A 50 -2.96 -0.14 -11.55
CA ASP A 50 -2.77 -1.06 -12.68
C ASP A 50 -3.21 -2.49 -12.32
N ALA A 51 -2.88 -2.93 -11.10
CA ALA A 51 -3.32 -4.20 -10.53
C ALA A 51 -4.85 -4.26 -10.40
N TRP A 52 -5.48 -3.19 -9.90
CA TRP A 52 -6.94 -3.08 -9.81
C TRP A 52 -7.62 -3.18 -11.19
N ALA A 53 -7.05 -2.53 -12.21
CA ALA A 53 -7.55 -2.62 -13.57
C ALA A 53 -7.39 -4.02 -14.20
N SER A 54 -6.52 -4.84 -13.64
CA SER A 54 -6.22 -6.21 -14.08
C SER A 54 -6.92 -7.28 -13.24
N LEU A 55 -7.85 -6.89 -12.35
CA LEU A 55 -8.57 -7.85 -11.50
C LEU A 55 -9.45 -8.80 -12.34
N PRO A 56 -9.50 -10.10 -12.01
CA PRO A 56 -10.39 -11.05 -12.67
C PRO A 56 -11.86 -10.68 -12.47
N GLU A 57 -12.69 -10.93 -13.49
CA GLU A 57 -14.14 -10.64 -13.46
C GLU A 57 -14.84 -11.26 -12.24
N ALA A 58 -14.41 -12.46 -11.83
CA ALA A 58 -14.96 -13.18 -10.67
C ALA A 58 -14.89 -12.40 -9.35
N VAL A 59 -13.96 -11.44 -9.22
CA VAL A 59 -13.79 -10.64 -8.00
C VAL A 59 -14.17 -9.18 -8.18
N MET A 60 -14.51 -8.72 -9.39
CA MET A 60 -14.86 -7.32 -9.66
C MET A 60 -16.10 -6.84 -8.89
N HIS A 61 -17.00 -7.74 -8.53
CA HIS A 61 -18.20 -7.42 -7.75
C HIS A 61 -17.96 -7.35 -6.24
N MET A 62 -16.73 -7.64 -5.78
CA MET A 62 -16.41 -7.57 -4.36
C MET A 62 -16.34 -6.12 -3.89
N PRO A 63 -16.77 -5.79 -2.66
CA PRO A 63 -16.71 -4.42 -2.14
C PRO A 63 -15.29 -3.82 -2.11
N TRP A 64 -14.26 -4.66 -2.02
CA TRP A 64 -12.87 -4.21 -2.06
C TRP A 64 -12.36 -3.96 -3.48
N ALA A 65 -13.07 -4.39 -4.52
CA ALA A 65 -12.73 -4.14 -5.92
C ALA A 65 -13.41 -2.87 -6.48
N GLU A 66 -14.14 -2.10 -5.67
CA GLU A 66 -14.86 -0.91 -6.12
C GLU A 66 -13.92 0.20 -6.63
N THR A 67 -12.81 0.42 -5.94
CA THR A 67 -11.80 1.43 -6.30
C THR A 67 -10.40 0.93 -5.96
N PRO A 68 -9.34 1.46 -6.61
CA PRO A 68 -7.96 1.16 -6.24
C PRO A 68 -7.65 1.44 -4.76
N GLU A 69 -8.28 2.47 -4.20
CA GLU A 69 -8.09 2.84 -2.79
C GLU A 69 -8.83 1.89 -1.84
N ALA A 70 -10.02 1.41 -2.21
CA ALA A 70 -10.72 0.36 -1.47
C ALA A 70 -9.92 -0.96 -1.48
N LEU A 71 -9.35 -1.32 -2.63
CA LEU A 71 -8.48 -2.49 -2.78
C LEU A 71 -7.29 -2.41 -1.84
N ARG A 72 -6.59 -1.27 -1.84
CA ARG A 72 -5.44 -1.03 -0.97
C ARG A 72 -5.80 -1.16 0.52
N LYS A 73 -6.88 -0.48 0.95
CA LYS A 73 -7.31 -0.49 2.34
C LYS A 73 -7.79 -1.86 2.80
N HIS A 74 -8.47 -2.59 1.92
CA HIS A 74 -8.84 -3.97 2.20
C HIS A 74 -7.61 -4.87 2.33
N ALA A 75 -6.63 -4.74 1.42
CA ALA A 75 -5.39 -5.49 1.49
C ALA A 75 -4.65 -5.25 2.81
N LEU A 76 -4.61 -4.01 3.31
CA LEU A 76 -4.05 -3.70 4.63
C LEU A 76 -4.74 -4.48 5.76
N ILE A 77 -6.08 -4.53 5.76
CA ILE A 77 -6.83 -5.31 6.76
C ILE A 77 -6.59 -6.80 6.59
N ALA A 78 -6.64 -7.31 5.36
CA ALA A 78 -6.46 -8.73 5.05
C ALA A 78 -5.05 -9.24 5.42
N THR A 79 -4.05 -8.36 5.42
CA THR A 79 -2.66 -8.68 5.75
C THR A 79 -2.27 -8.33 7.19
N GLY A 80 -3.22 -7.87 8.02
CA GLY A 80 -3.00 -7.59 9.45
C GLY A 80 -2.46 -6.20 9.76
N PHE A 81 -2.33 -5.30 8.78
CA PHE A 81 -2.02 -3.89 8.98
C PHE A 81 -3.31 -3.09 9.26
N SER A 82 -3.97 -3.46 10.35
CA SER A 82 -5.24 -2.88 10.78
C SER A 82 -5.34 -2.76 12.29
N GLN A 83 -6.11 -1.78 12.74
CA GLN A 83 -6.58 -1.71 14.12
C GLN A 83 -7.89 -2.47 14.27
N VAL A 84 -8.06 -3.14 15.41
CA VAL A 84 -9.24 -3.97 15.69
C VAL A 84 -9.86 -3.58 17.01
N TYR A 85 -11.16 -3.35 16.99
CA TYR A 85 -11.96 -3.19 18.21
C TYR A 85 -12.92 -4.37 18.33
N THR A 86 -13.04 -4.90 19.54
CA THR A 86 -13.96 -5.99 19.88
C THR A 86 -14.88 -5.52 20.98
N LEU A 87 -16.19 -5.61 20.76
CA LEU A 87 -17.22 -5.15 21.69
C LEU A 87 -18.23 -6.26 21.93
N ASP A 88 -18.40 -6.66 23.19
CA ASP A 88 -19.53 -7.50 23.58
C ASP A 88 -20.77 -6.62 23.81
N CYS A 89 -21.82 -6.90 23.06
CA CYS A 89 -23.08 -6.16 23.09
C CYS A 89 -24.17 -6.87 23.91
N GLY A 90 -23.86 -8.00 24.56
CA GLY A 90 -24.75 -8.79 25.40
C GLY A 90 -25.86 -9.55 24.66
N ALA A 91 -26.23 -9.12 23.44
CA ALA A 91 -27.25 -9.76 22.60
C ALA A 91 -26.95 -9.59 21.11
N ASN A 92 -27.30 -10.59 20.31
CA ASN A 92 -27.06 -10.61 18.85
C ASN A 92 -27.77 -9.46 18.12
N ALA A 93 -29.03 -9.18 18.48
CA ALA A 93 -29.79 -8.07 17.88
C ALA A 93 -29.16 -6.70 18.18
N THR A 94 -28.53 -6.53 19.34
CA THR A 94 -27.79 -5.31 19.69
C THR A 94 -26.47 -5.26 18.93
N ALA A 95 -25.73 -6.37 18.85
CA ALA A 95 -24.49 -6.47 18.10
C ALA A 95 -24.66 -6.05 16.63
N ARG A 96 -25.75 -6.47 15.96
CA ARG A 96 -26.04 -6.06 14.58
C ARG A 96 -26.22 -4.55 14.43
N ARG A 97 -27.01 -3.92 15.32
CA ARG A 97 -27.25 -2.47 15.31
C ARG A 97 -25.98 -1.68 15.60
N VAL A 98 -25.20 -2.13 16.59
CA VAL A 98 -23.91 -1.51 16.94
C VAL A 98 -22.92 -1.64 15.78
N LYS A 99 -22.85 -2.81 15.13
CA LYS A 99 -22.00 -3.03 13.95
C LYS A 99 -22.31 -2.02 12.84
N GLU A 100 -23.59 -1.80 12.51
CA GLU A 100 -23.99 -0.86 11.46
C GLU A 100 -23.57 0.58 11.79
N ALA A 101 -23.87 1.05 13.00
CA ALA A 101 -23.51 2.40 13.43
C ALA A 101 -21.99 2.61 13.49
N LEU A 102 -21.26 1.65 14.06
CA LEU A 102 -19.81 1.73 14.20
C LEU A 102 -19.12 1.64 12.83
N LEU A 103 -19.54 0.70 11.97
CA LEU A 103 -18.99 0.56 10.63
C LEU A 103 -19.18 1.85 9.81
N ALA A 104 -20.36 2.47 9.88
CA ALA A 104 -20.62 3.74 9.19
C ALA A 104 -19.71 4.88 9.71
N ALA A 105 -19.48 4.95 11.03
CA ALA A 105 -18.58 5.93 11.63
C ALA A 105 -17.13 5.71 11.19
N GLU A 106 -16.65 4.46 11.22
CA GLU A 106 -15.28 4.13 10.83
C GLU A 106 -15.02 4.29 9.33
N VAL A 107 -15.99 3.94 8.48
CA VAL A 107 -15.92 4.24 7.04
C VAL A 107 -15.85 5.75 6.80
N LYS A 108 -16.59 6.56 7.56
CA LYS A 108 -16.51 8.02 7.46
C LYS A 108 -15.13 8.56 7.89
N ALA A 109 -14.52 7.99 8.93
CA ALA A 109 -13.24 8.44 9.45
C ALA A 109 -12.03 7.97 8.63
N HIS A 110 -12.03 6.71 8.20
CA HIS A 110 -10.89 6.06 7.54
C HIS A 110 -11.10 5.83 6.05
N GLY A 111 -12.31 6.04 5.53
CA GLY A 111 -12.71 5.78 4.14
C GLY A 111 -12.88 4.30 3.81
N TYR A 112 -12.63 3.38 4.75
CA TYR A 112 -12.86 1.95 4.61
C TYR A 112 -12.80 1.28 5.98
N ALA A 113 -13.65 0.29 6.22
CA ALA A 113 -13.62 -0.54 7.41
C ALA A 113 -14.34 -1.86 7.13
N LEU A 114 -14.03 -2.91 7.90
CA LEU A 114 -14.75 -4.19 7.87
C LEU A 114 -15.39 -4.43 9.23
N GLY A 115 -16.61 -4.98 9.24
CA GLY A 115 -17.34 -5.28 10.46
C GLY A 115 -17.94 -6.68 10.44
N GLN A 116 -17.70 -7.45 11.49
CA GLN A 116 -18.22 -8.80 11.68
C GLN A 116 -18.99 -8.89 13.00
N VAL A 117 -20.07 -9.67 13.00
CA VAL A 117 -20.80 -10.05 14.21
C VAL A 117 -20.67 -11.55 14.40
N GLN A 118 -20.30 -11.97 15.60
CA GLN A 118 -20.26 -13.36 16.01
C GLN A 118 -20.99 -13.49 17.36
N GLY A 119 -22.21 -14.02 17.35
CA GLY A 119 -23.05 -14.04 18.54
C GLY A 119 -23.37 -12.62 19.05
N PRO A 120 -23.13 -12.30 20.33
CA PRO A 120 -23.29 -10.95 20.87
C PRO A 120 -22.07 -10.04 20.65
N VAL A 121 -21.00 -10.53 20.02
CA VAL A 121 -19.74 -9.79 19.86
C VAL A 121 -19.65 -9.15 18.48
N VAL A 122 -19.23 -7.88 18.46
CA VAL A 122 -18.90 -7.11 17.25
C VAL A 122 -17.39 -6.99 17.15
N ARG A 123 -16.83 -7.22 15.97
CA ARG A 123 -15.44 -6.90 15.62
C ARG A 123 -15.43 -5.95 14.45
N VAL A 124 -14.67 -4.85 14.56
CA VAL A 124 -14.46 -3.89 13.48
C VAL A 124 -12.98 -3.70 13.25
N TRP A 125 -12.57 -3.76 11.98
CA TRP A 125 -11.21 -3.54 11.52
C TRP A 125 -11.13 -2.24 10.71
N THR A 126 -10.15 -1.41 11.03
CA THR A 126 -9.83 -0.20 10.27
C THR A 126 -8.40 -0.27 9.76
N PRO A 127 -8.12 0.17 8.52
CA PRO A 127 -6.79 0.09 7.94
C PRO A 127 -5.85 1.07 8.64
N GLU A 128 -4.60 0.67 8.88
CA GLU A 128 -3.58 1.59 9.35
C GLU A 128 -3.25 2.67 8.31
N SER A 129 -2.82 3.84 8.79
CA SER A 129 -2.29 4.88 7.91
C SER A 129 -0.96 4.42 7.34
N GLN A 130 -0.94 4.18 6.03
CA GLN A 130 0.24 3.71 5.33
C GLN A 130 1.16 4.90 5.00
N SER A 131 1.84 5.44 6.00
CA SER A 131 2.84 6.49 5.84
C SER A 131 4.01 6.30 6.80
N VAL A 132 5.22 6.60 6.35
CA VAL A 132 6.44 6.46 7.19
C VAL A 132 6.30 7.20 8.52
N ARG A 133 5.66 8.38 8.52
CA ARG A 133 5.40 9.16 9.73
C ARG A 133 4.47 8.45 10.72
N ALA A 134 3.47 7.72 10.24
CA ALA A 134 2.46 7.10 11.10
C ALA A 134 2.91 5.72 11.64
N MET A 135 3.64 4.94 10.85
CA MET A 135 3.97 3.55 11.18
C MET A 135 5.46 3.26 11.33
N GLY A 136 6.34 4.21 10.99
CA GLY A 136 7.79 3.99 10.95
C GLY A 136 8.23 3.31 9.66
N GLY A 137 9.53 3.43 9.35
CA GLY A 137 10.08 3.02 8.05
C GLY A 137 9.99 1.52 7.77
N ASP A 138 10.20 0.67 8.77
CA ASP A 138 10.23 -0.78 8.58
C ASP A 138 8.83 -1.36 8.45
N ARG A 139 7.89 -0.97 9.33
CA ARG A 139 6.47 -1.33 9.20
C ARG A 139 5.86 -0.82 7.90
N PHE A 140 6.28 0.35 7.42
CA PHE A 140 5.86 0.83 6.11
C PHE A 140 6.31 -0.11 4.98
N LYS A 141 7.58 -0.53 4.96
CA LYS A 141 8.09 -1.48 3.94
C LYS A 141 7.38 -2.83 4.03
N GLU A 142 7.18 -3.33 5.24
CA GLU A 142 6.47 -4.58 5.50
C GLU A 142 5.03 -4.52 4.98
N SER A 143 4.29 -3.47 5.36
CA SER A 143 2.91 -3.25 4.89
C SER A 143 2.83 -3.14 3.37
N LYS A 144 3.81 -2.47 2.75
CA LYS A 144 3.87 -2.32 1.30
C LYS A 144 4.03 -3.69 0.64
N ASN A 145 5.00 -4.49 1.05
CA ASN A 145 5.23 -5.80 0.44
C ASN A 145 4.02 -6.71 0.64
N ALA A 146 3.47 -6.76 1.86
CA ALA A 146 2.32 -7.59 2.19
C ALA A 146 1.10 -7.29 1.31
N ILE A 147 0.77 -6.01 1.08
CA ILE A 147 -0.36 -5.68 0.22
C ILE A 147 -0.08 -6.00 -1.26
N LEU A 148 1.15 -5.85 -1.73
CA LEU A 148 1.52 -6.18 -3.12
C LEU A 148 1.36 -7.67 -3.34
N ASP A 149 1.83 -8.48 -2.40
CA ASP A 149 1.71 -9.94 -2.42
C ASP A 149 0.25 -10.38 -2.41
N TRP A 150 -0.56 -9.80 -1.52
CA TRP A 150 -1.98 -10.11 -1.42
C TRP A 150 -2.76 -9.74 -2.69
N VAL A 151 -2.53 -8.55 -3.26
CA VAL A 151 -3.21 -8.10 -4.48
C VAL A 151 -2.80 -8.95 -5.67
N SER A 152 -1.53 -9.31 -5.80
CA SER A 152 -1.04 -10.16 -6.90
C SER A 152 -1.68 -11.55 -6.84
N ALA A 153 -1.85 -12.11 -5.63
CA ALA A 153 -2.58 -13.34 -5.44
C ALA A 153 -4.06 -13.26 -5.89
N GLN A 154 -4.72 -12.09 -5.77
CA GLN A 154 -6.08 -11.91 -6.28
C GLN A 154 -6.15 -11.89 -7.82
N ILE A 155 -5.08 -11.45 -8.47
CA ILE A 155 -4.96 -11.44 -9.94
C ILE A 155 -4.62 -12.83 -10.48
N GLY A 156 -4.05 -13.70 -9.64
CA GLY A 156 -3.53 -15.00 -10.06
C GLY A 156 -2.15 -14.91 -10.73
N VAL A 157 -1.42 -13.81 -10.51
CA VAL A 157 -0.09 -13.55 -11.06
C VAL A 157 0.86 -13.27 -9.90
N ALA A 158 2.11 -13.74 -9.97
CA ALA A 158 3.11 -13.38 -8.96
C ALA A 158 3.43 -11.87 -9.05
N PRO A 159 3.67 -11.15 -7.92
CA PRO A 159 3.95 -9.72 -7.93
C PRO A 159 5.09 -9.30 -8.88
N GLU A 160 6.05 -10.21 -9.06
CA GLU A 160 7.26 -10.06 -9.87
C GLU A 160 6.98 -10.00 -11.38
N ASP A 161 5.84 -10.53 -11.85
CA ASP A 161 5.52 -10.64 -13.27
C ASP A 161 4.73 -9.43 -13.79
N LEU A 162 3.95 -8.76 -12.94
CA LEU A 162 3.24 -7.51 -13.30
C LEU A 162 4.19 -6.31 -13.46
N GLY A 163 5.29 -6.28 -12.70
CA GLY A 163 6.32 -5.24 -12.82
C GLY A 163 7.09 -5.28 -14.14
N LYS A 164 7.06 -6.39 -14.88
CA LYS A 164 7.72 -6.56 -16.19
C LYS A 164 6.85 -6.15 -17.37
N GLN A 165 5.52 -6.10 -17.20
CA GLN A 165 4.59 -5.69 -18.27
C GLN A 165 4.42 -4.17 -18.36
N ALA A 166 4.87 -3.42 -17.36
CA ALA A 166 4.86 -1.95 -17.34
C ALA A 166 6.19 -1.32 -17.81
N ALA A 167 7.04 -2.08 -18.52
CA ALA A 167 8.32 -1.64 -19.06
C ALA A 167 8.31 -1.60 -20.59
#